data_AF-A0A497JNM3-F1
#
_entry.id   AF-A0A497JNM3-F1
#
_cell.length_a   1.000
_cell.length_b   1.000
_cell.length_c   1.000
_cell.angle_alpha   90.00
_cell.angle_beta   90.00
_cell.angle_gamma   90.00
#
_symmetry.space_group_name_H-M   'P 1'
#
loop_
_entity.id
_entity.type
_entity.pdbx_description
1 polymer ?
#
loop_
_entity_poly.entity_id
_entity_poly.type
_entity_poly.pdbx_seq_one_letter_code
_entity_poly.pdbx_strand_id
1 'polypeptide(L)'
;WISPYGERVFLIVLAPSVARGVKKLLTGTVANTLSRVLFIRRGAIVETRIPHETLRELHESNPQATKLIWFDQVDIPGVEKLCLAGPDITDTQLYQEYLRHGKIWYVVFEVQKRGLVVGITRNSVVTLFSKSTISDFIRYVQEDILKLIE
;
A
#
# COMPACT_ATOMS: atom_id res chain seq x y z
N TRP A 1 2.50 -5.09 -15.73
CA TRP A 1 1.55 -6.22 -15.86
C TRP A 1 0.13 -5.67 -15.96
N ILE A 2 -0.70 -6.24 -16.82
CA ILE A 2 -2.14 -5.95 -16.88
C ILE A 2 -2.84 -7.16 -16.27
N SER A 3 -3.63 -6.95 -15.22
CA SER A 3 -4.21 -8.03 -14.41
C SER A 3 -5.71 -7.79 -14.23
N PRO A 4 -6.58 -8.61 -14.85
CA PRO A 4 -8.00 -8.56 -14.54
C PRO A 4 -8.25 -9.09 -13.13
N TYR A 5 -9.22 -8.49 -12.42
CA TYR A 5 -9.69 -8.96 -11.12
C TYR A 5 -11.14 -8.49 -10.91
N GLY A 6 -12.06 -9.46 -10.91
CA GLY A 6 -13.50 -9.17 -11.03
C GLY A 6 -13.80 -8.42 -12.33
N GLU A 7 -14.65 -7.40 -12.24
CA GLU A 7 -15.01 -6.51 -13.37
C GLU A 7 -13.96 -5.42 -13.66
N ARG A 8 -12.83 -5.41 -12.93
CA ARG A 8 -11.80 -4.37 -13.01
C ARG A 8 -10.53 -4.90 -13.68
N VAL A 9 -9.82 -4.00 -14.36
CA VAL A 9 -8.51 -4.28 -14.97
C VAL A 9 -7.46 -3.41 -14.30
N PHE A 10 -6.45 -4.04 -13.70
CA PHE A 10 -5.38 -3.36 -12.98
C PHE A 10 -4.11 -3.27 -13.81
N LEU A 11 -3.44 -2.12 -13.74
CA LEU A 11 -2.09 -1.93 -14.25
C LEU A 11 -1.10 -1.94 -13.08
N ILE A 12 -0.28 -2.98 -13.00
CA ILE A 12 0.79 -3.11 -12.01
C ILE A 12 2.09 -2.62 -12.64
N VAL A 13 2.71 -1.61 -12.02
CA VAL A 13 3.99 -1.02 -12.43
C VAL A 13 5.04 -1.32 -11.37
N LEU A 14 6.07 -2.08 -11.75
CA LEU A 14 7.22 -2.35 -10.88
C LEU A 14 8.32 -1.33 -11.13
N ALA A 15 8.88 -0.77 -10.06
CA ALA A 15 10.00 0.16 -10.14
C ALA A 15 11.05 -0.19 -9.06
N PRO A 16 12.36 -0.10 -9.37
CA PRO A 16 13.40 -0.37 -8.38
C PRO A 16 13.41 0.66 -7.24
N SER A 17 13.79 0.23 -6.05
CA SER A 17 13.70 1.04 -4.81
C SER A 17 14.77 2.14 -4.71
N VAL A 18 15.80 2.12 -5.56
CA VAL A 18 16.96 3.03 -5.49
C VAL A 18 16.65 4.50 -5.77
N ALA A 19 15.45 4.83 -6.27
CA ALA A 19 15.10 6.18 -6.67
C ALA A 19 14.06 6.80 -5.73
N ARG A 20 14.48 7.26 -4.54
CA ARG A 20 13.63 8.13 -3.68
C ARG A 20 13.33 9.41 -4.46
N GLY A 21 12.06 9.64 -4.81
CA GLY A 21 11.58 10.80 -5.58
C GLY A 21 11.11 10.50 -7.00
N VAL A 22 11.60 9.44 -7.66
CA VAL A 22 11.24 9.12 -9.07
C VAL A 22 9.98 8.25 -9.18
N LYS A 23 9.63 7.50 -8.13
CA LYS A 23 8.52 6.51 -8.16
C LYS A 23 7.17 7.09 -8.59
N LYS A 24 6.73 8.22 -8.01
CA LYS A 24 5.43 8.83 -8.33
C LYS A 24 5.40 9.41 -9.75
N LEU A 25 6.54 9.92 -10.22
CA LEU A 25 6.69 10.41 -11.59
C LEU A 25 6.63 9.25 -12.59
N LEU A 26 7.23 8.10 -12.27
CA LEU A 26 7.23 6.93 -13.16
C LEU A 26 5.82 6.35 -13.33
N THR A 27 5.10 6.07 -12.24
CA THR A 27 3.77 5.43 -12.32
C THR A 27 2.75 6.36 -12.99
N GLY A 28 2.74 7.65 -12.64
CA GLY A 28 1.88 8.64 -13.29
C GLY A 28 2.21 8.84 -14.77
N THR A 29 3.50 8.80 -15.15
CA THR A 29 3.92 8.90 -16.56
C THR A 29 3.50 7.67 -17.35
N VAL A 30 3.66 6.47 -16.79
CA VAL A 30 3.23 5.22 -17.43
C VAL A 30 1.71 5.21 -17.60
N ALA A 31 0.94 5.53 -16.56
CA ALA A 31 -0.52 5.58 -16.61
C ALA A 31 -1.03 6.58 -17.66
N ASN A 32 -0.47 7.80 -17.70
CA ASN A 32 -0.88 8.81 -18.68
C ASN A 32 -0.42 8.47 -20.11
N THR A 33 0.72 7.82 -20.27
CA THR A 33 1.20 7.39 -21.59
C THR A 33 0.31 6.29 -22.15
N LEU A 34 0.03 5.25 -21.35
CA LEU A 34 -0.89 4.19 -21.75
C LEU A 34 -2.32 4.71 -21.92
N SER A 35 -2.77 5.68 -21.11
CA SER A 35 -4.08 6.31 -21.30
C SER A 35 -4.20 6.92 -22.70
N ARG A 36 -3.18 7.68 -23.13
CA ARG A 36 -3.15 8.31 -24.46
C ARG A 36 -3.13 7.28 -25.60
N VAL A 37 -2.33 6.22 -25.44
CA VAL A 37 -2.18 5.20 -26.49
C VAL A 37 -3.42 4.32 -26.62
N LEU A 38 -4.01 3.90 -25.51
CA LEU A 38 -5.11 2.91 -25.50
C LEU A 38 -6.49 3.54 -25.58
N PHE A 39 -6.66 4.76 -25.07
CA PHE A 39 -7.98 5.39 -24.92
C PHE A 39 -8.08 6.76 -25.59
N ILE A 40 -7.02 7.22 -26.26
CA ILE A 40 -6.96 8.51 -26.99
C ILE A 40 -7.31 9.70 -26.07
N ARG A 41 -7.10 9.55 -24.76
CA ARG A 41 -7.30 10.61 -23.75
C ARG A 41 -6.39 10.42 -22.55
N ARG A 42 -6.16 11.49 -21.78
CA ARG A 42 -5.48 11.38 -20.47
C ARG A 42 -6.47 10.96 -19.39
N GLY A 43 -5.96 10.37 -18.31
CA GLY A 43 -6.77 10.00 -17.14
C GLY A 43 -7.72 8.81 -17.34
N ALA A 44 -7.54 8.00 -18.38
CA ALA A 44 -8.31 6.76 -18.55
C ALA A 44 -7.86 5.66 -17.58
N ILE A 45 -6.57 5.65 -17.22
CA ILE A 45 -6.00 4.82 -16.16
C ILE A 45 -5.81 5.71 -14.93
N VAL A 46 -6.47 5.36 -13.84
CA VAL A 46 -6.52 6.15 -12.60
C VAL A 46 -5.76 5.48 -11.47
N GLU A 47 -5.36 6.27 -10.46
CA GLU A 47 -4.74 5.74 -9.24
C GLU A 47 -5.78 4.94 -8.43
N THR A 48 -5.34 3.81 -7.89
CA THR A 48 -6.17 2.94 -7.05
C THR A 48 -6.11 3.36 -5.59
N ARG A 49 -7.11 2.94 -4.81
CA ARG A 49 -7.19 3.23 -3.38
C ARG A 49 -7.49 1.99 -2.57
N ILE A 50 -6.86 1.88 -1.40
CA ILE A 50 -7.18 0.92 -0.35
C ILE A 50 -7.75 1.74 0.82
N PRO A 51 -8.98 1.46 1.28
CA PRO A 51 -9.56 2.11 2.45
C PRO A 51 -8.68 1.94 3.69
N HIS A 52 -8.73 2.90 4.61
CA HIS A 52 -7.90 2.79 5.82
C HIS A 52 -8.43 1.69 6.74
N GLU A 53 -9.73 1.43 6.69
CA GLU A 53 -10.44 0.35 7.35
C GLU A 53 -9.93 -1.00 6.85
N THR A 54 -9.75 -1.15 5.53
CA THR A 54 -9.15 -2.35 4.95
C THR A 54 -7.69 -2.53 5.39
N LEU A 55 -6.88 -1.47 5.43
CA LEU A 55 -5.52 -1.56 5.98
C LEU A 55 -5.50 -1.87 7.47
N ARG A 56 -6.49 -1.37 8.22
CA ARG A 56 -6.69 -1.67 9.63
C ARG A 56 -6.97 -3.16 9.82
N GLU A 57 -8.02 -3.67 9.19
CA GLU A 57 -8.40 -5.09 9.25
C GLU A 57 -7.25 -6.00 8.80
N LEU A 58 -6.53 -5.62 7.74
CA LEU A 58 -5.42 -6.40 7.21
C LEU A 58 -4.34 -6.66 8.26
N HIS A 59 -3.88 -5.62 8.96
CA HIS A 59 -2.80 -5.78 9.93
C HIS A 59 -3.32 -6.26 11.30
N GLU A 60 -4.55 -5.89 11.69
CA GLU A 60 -5.21 -6.40 12.91
C GLU A 60 -5.56 -7.89 12.78
N SER A 61 -5.71 -8.44 11.57
CA SER A 61 -5.86 -9.89 11.37
C SER A 61 -4.58 -10.68 11.70
N ASN A 62 -3.42 -9.99 11.78
CA ASN A 62 -2.15 -10.55 12.23
C ASN A 62 -1.35 -9.52 13.04
N PRO A 63 -1.80 -9.20 14.28
CA PRO A 63 -1.27 -8.06 15.05
C PRO A 63 0.23 -8.20 15.33
N GLN A 64 0.64 -9.42 15.69
CA GLN A 64 2.01 -9.83 16.01
C GLN A 64 3.00 -9.70 14.83
N ALA A 65 2.49 -9.61 13.60
CA ALA A 65 3.29 -9.43 12.40
C ALA A 65 3.50 -7.95 12.04
N THR A 66 2.82 -7.02 12.71
CA THR A 66 2.89 -5.58 12.40
C THR A 66 4.15 -4.97 12.99
N LYS A 67 4.98 -4.38 12.13
CA LYS A 67 6.28 -3.81 12.52
C LYS A 67 6.22 -2.29 12.65
N LEU A 68 5.38 -1.65 11.84
CA LEU A 68 5.31 -0.19 11.74
C LEU A 68 3.98 0.25 11.12
N ILE A 69 3.38 1.31 11.69
CA ILE A 69 2.12 1.92 11.24
C ILE A 69 2.33 3.43 11.14
N TRP A 70 1.97 4.02 9.99
CA TRP A 70 1.88 5.45 9.82
C TRP A 70 0.43 5.90 9.72
N PHE A 71 0.15 7.03 10.37
CA PHE A 71 -1.11 7.73 10.33
C PHE A 71 -0.96 9.04 9.56
N ASP A 72 -2.01 9.46 8.86
CA ASP A 72 -2.19 10.80 8.31
C ASP A 72 -3.59 11.32 8.65
N GLN A 73 -3.91 12.54 8.21
CA GLN A 73 -5.17 13.21 8.55
C GLN A 73 -5.40 13.25 10.07
N VAL A 74 -4.30 13.50 10.79
CA VAL A 74 -4.31 13.57 12.25
C VAL A 74 -4.85 14.94 12.66
N ASP A 75 -5.77 14.98 13.61
CA ASP A 75 -6.36 16.19 14.18
C ASP A 75 -5.48 16.86 15.26
N ILE A 76 -4.15 16.72 15.15
CA ILE A 76 -3.16 17.32 16.05
C ILE A 76 -2.47 18.50 15.34
N PRO A 77 -2.54 19.74 15.89
CA PRO A 77 -1.93 20.91 15.27
C PRO A 77 -0.45 20.74 14.95
N GLY A 78 -0.06 21.05 13.72
CA GLY A 78 1.33 20.96 13.25
C GLY A 78 1.81 19.55 12.92
N VAL A 79 0.97 18.51 13.05
CA VAL A 79 1.33 17.12 12.79
C VAL A 79 0.68 16.62 11.50
N GLU A 80 1.48 16.45 10.45
CA GLU A 80 0.99 15.92 9.17
C GLU A 80 0.90 14.39 9.17
N LYS A 81 1.87 13.73 9.83
CA LYS A 81 1.98 12.28 9.91
C LYS A 81 2.53 11.84 11.26
N LEU A 82 2.05 10.71 11.75
CA LEU A 82 2.54 10.02 12.95
C LEU A 82 2.98 8.61 12.62
N CYS A 83 3.95 8.09 13.36
CA CYS A 83 4.44 6.73 13.20
C CYS A 83 4.48 6.02 14.55
N LEU A 84 3.99 4.79 14.58
CA LEU A 84 4.24 3.83 15.64
C LEU A 84 5.13 2.71 15.08
N ALA A 85 6.20 2.38 15.79
CA ALA A 85 7.17 1.35 15.40
C ALA A 85 7.63 0.58 16.65
N GLY A 86 7.65 -0.75 16.55
CA GLY A 86 7.94 -1.62 17.70
C GLY A 86 7.24 -2.97 17.60
N PRO A 87 7.58 -3.92 18.48
CA PRO A 87 6.77 -5.11 18.69
C PRO A 87 5.42 -4.72 19.32
N ASP A 88 4.37 -5.47 19.02
CA ASP A 88 3.07 -5.39 19.71
C ASP A 88 2.36 -4.01 19.68
N ILE A 89 2.65 -3.18 18.68
CA ILE A 89 2.08 -1.82 18.55
C ILE A 89 0.57 -1.80 18.71
N THR A 90 -0.11 -2.79 18.12
CA THR A 90 -1.57 -2.95 18.12
C THR A 90 -2.19 -3.06 19.50
N ASP A 91 -1.42 -3.52 20.50
CA ASP A 91 -1.88 -3.74 21.87
C ASP A 91 -1.64 -2.50 22.76
N THR A 92 -0.98 -1.47 22.22
CA THR A 92 -0.67 -0.25 22.96
C THR A 92 -1.88 0.70 23.03
N GLN A 93 -2.00 1.44 24.14
CA GLN A 93 -2.99 2.51 24.25
C GLN A 93 -2.77 3.61 23.19
N LEU A 94 -1.51 3.87 22.82
CA LEU A 94 -1.15 4.84 21.78
C LEU A 94 -1.74 4.48 20.42
N TYR A 95 -1.77 3.20 20.06
CA TYR A 95 -2.41 2.77 18.81
C TYR A 95 -3.91 3.08 18.79
N GLN A 96 -4.62 2.76 19.88
CA GLN A 96 -6.04 3.05 20.01
C GLN A 96 -6.33 4.56 20.04
N GLU A 97 -5.45 5.34 20.66
CA GLU A 97 -5.52 6.79 20.66
C GLU A 97 -5.34 7.36 19.25
N TYR A 98 -4.29 6.99 18.54
CA TYR A 98 -4.01 7.52 17.20
C TYR A 98 -5.04 7.10 16.16
N LEU A 99 -5.66 5.92 16.31
CA LEU A 99 -6.81 5.52 15.50
C LEU A 99 -8.03 6.45 15.65
N ARG A 100 -8.21 7.09 16.81
CA ARG A 100 -9.29 8.07 17.03
C ARG A 100 -8.98 9.42 16.39
N HIS A 101 -7.70 9.74 16.27
CA HIS A 101 -7.19 11.04 15.83
C HIS A 101 -6.87 11.10 14.33
N GLY A 102 -6.57 9.97 13.70
CA GLY A 102 -6.16 9.94 12.30
C GLY A 102 -6.47 8.63 11.60
N LYS A 103 -6.03 8.54 10.34
CA LYS A 103 -6.26 7.38 9.48
C LYS A 103 -4.96 6.68 9.17
N ILE A 104 -4.99 5.35 9.16
CA ILE A 104 -3.84 4.55 8.72
C ILE A 104 -3.54 4.89 7.25
N TRP A 105 -2.32 5.35 7.00
CA TRP A 105 -1.83 5.72 5.68
C TRP A 105 -0.92 4.66 5.07
N TYR A 106 -0.07 4.05 5.90
CA TYR A 106 0.94 3.07 5.48
C TYR A 106 1.21 2.08 6.60
N VAL A 107 1.25 0.78 6.28
CA VAL A 107 1.55 -0.28 7.25
C VAL A 107 2.66 -1.17 6.72
N VAL A 108 3.59 -1.56 7.59
CA VAL A 108 4.59 -2.61 7.32
C VAL A 108 4.32 -3.79 8.22
N PHE A 109 4.16 -4.96 7.60
CA PHE A 109 3.86 -6.20 8.31
C PHE A 109 4.45 -7.41 7.59
N GLU A 110 4.46 -8.53 8.31
CA GLU A 110 4.89 -9.82 7.78
C GLU A 110 3.71 -10.65 7.26
N VAL A 111 3.78 -11.01 5.98
CA VAL A 111 2.87 -11.97 5.34
C VAL A 111 3.40 -13.37 5.63
N GLN A 112 3.11 -13.88 6.82
CA GLN A 112 3.66 -15.16 7.33
C GLN A 112 3.51 -16.31 6.33
N LYS A 113 2.32 -16.46 5.70
CA LYS A 113 2.04 -17.52 4.71
C LYS A 113 2.98 -17.50 3.49
N ARG A 114 3.61 -16.37 3.20
CA ARG A 114 4.54 -16.19 2.07
C ARG A 114 5.97 -15.89 2.50
N GLY A 115 6.25 -15.75 3.81
CA GLY A 115 7.55 -15.33 4.33
C GLY A 115 7.98 -13.95 3.81
N LEU A 116 7.03 -13.05 3.52
CA LEU A 116 7.32 -11.72 2.97
C LEU A 116 7.19 -10.64 4.04
N VAL A 117 8.08 -9.66 4.04
CA VAL A 117 7.89 -8.41 4.77
C VAL A 117 7.57 -7.33 3.76
N VAL A 118 6.39 -6.73 3.88
CA VAL A 118 5.86 -5.77 2.90
C VAL A 118 5.31 -4.53 3.58
N GLY A 119 5.40 -3.41 2.87
CA GLY A 119 4.74 -2.16 3.22
C GLY A 119 3.65 -1.83 2.20
N ILE A 120 2.48 -1.40 2.66
CA ILE A 120 1.34 -1.05 1.80
C ILE A 120 0.82 0.34 2.18
N THR A 121 0.70 1.23 1.19
CA THR A 121 0.06 2.54 1.36
C THR A 121 -1.41 2.54 0.91
N ARG A 122 -2.19 3.52 1.36
CA ARG A 122 -3.58 3.72 0.89
C ARG A 122 -3.72 3.97 -0.61
N ASN A 123 -2.69 4.45 -1.30
CA ASN A 123 -2.69 4.60 -2.75
C ASN A 123 -2.07 3.38 -3.48
N SER A 124 -2.17 2.20 -2.85
CA SER A 124 -1.77 0.90 -3.41
C SER A 124 -0.30 0.79 -3.81
N VAL A 125 0.60 1.57 -3.19
CA VAL A 125 2.04 1.37 -3.36
C VAL A 125 2.48 0.25 -2.44
N VAL A 126 2.94 -0.85 -3.03
CA VAL A 126 3.46 -2.01 -2.31
C VAL A 126 4.98 -2.00 -2.37
N THR A 127 5.62 -2.07 -1.21
CA THR A 127 7.08 -2.11 -1.06
C THR A 127 7.49 -3.44 -0.45
N LEU A 128 8.41 -4.15 -1.09
CA LEU A 128 8.98 -5.39 -0.56
C LEU A 128 10.26 -5.08 0.24
N PHE A 129 10.33 -5.58 1.48
CA PHE A 129 11.50 -5.45 2.37
C PHE A 129 12.28 -6.74 2.55
N SER A 130 11.63 -7.90 2.40
CA SER A 130 12.31 -9.20 2.43
C SER A 130 12.88 -9.57 1.05
N LYS A 131 13.76 -10.58 1.02
CA LYS A 131 14.22 -11.16 -0.24
C LYS A 131 13.07 -11.98 -0.87
N SER A 132 12.81 -11.75 -2.15
CA SER A 132 11.85 -12.52 -2.94
C SER A 132 12.20 -12.42 -4.42
N THR A 133 11.67 -13.31 -5.24
CA THR A 133 11.76 -13.16 -6.70
C THR A 133 10.73 -12.13 -7.17
N ILE A 134 10.98 -11.51 -8.34
CA ILE A 134 9.99 -10.62 -8.97
C ILE A 134 8.68 -11.36 -9.19
N SER A 135 8.74 -12.62 -9.66
CA SER A 135 7.56 -13.44 -9.93
C SER A 135 6.72 -13.68 -8.68
N ASP A 136 7.35 -14.01 -7.55
CA ASP A 136 6.64 -14.25 -6.29
C ASP A 136 6.04 -12.95 -5.73
N PHE A 137 6.74 -11.83 -5.86
CA PHE A 137 6.24 -10.54 -5.44
C PHE A 137 5.04 -10.09 -6.29
N ILE A 138 5.11 -10.23 -7.62
CA ILE A 138 3.99 -9.91 -8.51
C ILE A 138 2.80 -10.84 -8.23
N ARG A 139 3.03 -12.13 -7.98
CA ARG A 139 1.98 -13.07 -7.58
C ARG A 139 1.30 -12.64 -6.28
N TYR A 140 2.07 -12.21 -5.28
CA TYR A 140 1.52 -11.62 -4.05
C TYR A 140 0.63 -10.40 -4.34
N VAL A 141 1.08 -9.48 -5.20
CA VAL A 141 0.27 -8.33 -5.59
C VAL A 141 -1.06 -8.76 -6.24
N GLN A 142 -1.01 -9.71 -7.18
CA GLN A 142 -2.18 -10.16 -7.92
C GLN A 142 -3.19 -10.93 -7.05
N GLU A 143 -2.71 -11.81 -6.16
CA GLU A 143 -3.56 -12.71 -5.38
C GLU A 143 -4.02 -12.10 -4.04
N ASP A 144 -3.20 -11.22 -3.44
CA ASP A 144 -3.46 -10.69 -2.10
C ASP A 144 -3.73 -9.19 -2.05
N ILE A 145 -3.18 -8.40 -2.96
CA ILE A 145 -3.35 -6.93 -2.88
C ILE A 145 -4.56 -6.46 -3.68
N LEU A 146 -4.80 -7.00 -4.88
CA LEU A 146 -5.91 -6.53 -5.73
C LEU A 146 -7.28 -6.66 -5.06
N LYS A 147 -7.46 -7.67 -4.19
CA LYS A 147 -8.69 -7.88 -3.40
C LYS A 147 -8.97 -6.80 -2.36
N LEU A 148 -7.96 -6.01 -1.99
CA LEU A 148 -8.05 -4.96 -0.97
C LEU A 148 -8.41 -3.59 -1.57
N ILE A 149 -8.40 -3.48 -2.89
CA ILE A 149 -8.60 -2.20 -3.60
C ILE A 149 -10.09 -1.98 -3.84
N GLU A 150 -10.57 -0.74 -3.60
CA GLU A 150 -11.94 -0.27 -3.92
C GLU A 150 -12.09 0.21 -5.37
#